data_AF-A0A7D5TTW7-F1
#
_entry.id   AF-A0A7D5TTW7-F1
#
_cell.length_a   1.000
_cell.length_b   1.000
_cell.length_c   1.000
_cell.angle_alpha   90.00
_cell.angle_beta   90.00
_cell.angle_gamma   90.00
#
_symmetry.space_group_name_H-M   'P 1'
#
loop_
_entity.id
_entity.type
_entity.pdbx_description
1 polymer ?
#
loop_
_entity_poly.entity_id
_entity_poly.type
_entity_poly.pdbx_seq_one_letter_code
_entity_poly.pdbx_strand_id
1 'polypeptide(L)'
;MTVVLCGVGADTGNVRPVPGVDAEGRFEYVPIPEKGATAETATYGSLDRRHGEGTLADLLDGIRPGSDGEWVTDPETVRERPVHHDPNLDALTYGEHRPGYVAKLRELDPGDIVAFYGGFPGPDSDYKHRYLFGYFTVAESPVVLDPKMDRADVEAVLAEHPDNAHAKRFAGHGDLYYHDPAFTDRPRPVVIVPGEAPGGVLDRTIRLSDRRRGPNYYMSEAAAGALAPASATDHGTHLGGFKPAVRCDVPAEAFLAFVDERS
;
A
#
# COMPACT_ATOMS: atom_id res chain seq x y z
N MET A 1 20.60 1.02 7.58
CA MET A 1 19.17 0.82 7.85
C MET A 1 18.41 2.04 7.41
N THR A 2 17.43 1.87 6.54
CA THR A 2 16.62 2.91 5.90
C THR A 2 15.14 2.56 6.06
N VAL A 3 14.30 3.59 6.16
CA VAL A 3 12.85 3.42 6.12
C VAL A 3 12.31 4.04 4.84
N VAL A 4 11.46 3.30 4.13
CA VAL A 4 10.71 3.83 2.98
C VAL A 4 9.22 3.82 3.31
N LEU A 5 8.62 5.02 3.37
CA LEU A 5 7.19 5.20 3.53
C LEU A 5 6.50 5.14 2.16
N CYS A 6 5.67 4.13 1.93
CA CYS A 6 4.92 3.89 0.70
C CYS A 6 3.47 4.37 0.83
N GLY A 7 3.07 5.25 -0.07
CA GLY A 7 1.72 5.78 -0.16
C GLY A 7 0.77 4.84 -0.92
N VAL A 8 -0.06 4.11 -0.18
CA VAL A 8 -0.88 3.00 -0.71
C VAL A 8 -2.29 2.97 -0.06
N GLY A 9 -3.05 1.91 -0.32
CA GLY A 9 -4.39 1.71 0.24
C GLY A 9 -5.50 2.39 -0.57
N ALA A 10 -6.72 1.88 -0.41
CA ALA A 10 -7.88 2.37 -1.12
C ALA A 10 -8.20 3.84 -0.78
N ASP A 11 -8.63 4.57 -1.80
CA ASP A 11 -9.06 5.95 -1.65
C ASP A 11 -10.28 6.26 -2.53
N THR A 12 -10.60 7.55 -2.66
CA THR A 12 -11.75 8.05 -3.43
C THR A 12 -11.72 7.66 -4.91
N GLY A 13 -10.56 7.21 -5.41
CA GLY A 13 -10.40 6.67 -6.74
C GLY A 13 -10.98 5.26 -6.92
N ASN A 14 -11.15 4.49 -5.85
CA ASN A 14 -11.37 3.04 -5.96
C ASN A 14 -12.50 2.51 -5.07
N VAL A 15 -12.80 3.17 -3.95
CA VAL A 15 -13.82 2.73 -2.99
C VAL A 15 -14.66 3.91 -2.49
N ARG A 16 -15.91 3.64 -2.13
CA ARG A 16 -16.77 4.57 -1.41
C ARG A 16 -17.67 3.80 -0.41
N PRO A 17 -17.84 4.28 0.83
CA PRO A 17 -17.04 5.34 1.44
C PRO A 17 -15.54 4.93 1.53
N VAL A 18 -14.67 5.92 1.72
CA VAL A 18 -13.27 5.63 2.08
C VAL A 18 -13.23 5.31 3.57
N PRO A 19 -12.56 4.22 4.00
CA PRO A 19 -12.45 3.88 5.42
C PRO A 19 -11.94 5.06 6.24
N GLY A 20 -12.57 5.32 7.39
CA GLY A 20 -12.18 6.38 8.31
C GLY A 20 -11.29 5.89 9.45
N VAL A 21 -10.70 6.84 10.16
CA VAL A 21 -10.09 6.63 11.46
C VAL A 21 -11.05 7.14 12.53
N ASP A 22 -11.32 6.34 13.56
CA ASP A 22 -12.20 6.74 14.67
C ASP A 22 -11.47 7.56 15.75
N ALA A 23 -12.20 7.98 16.79
CA ALA A 23 -11.66 8.79 17.88
C ALA A 23 -10.57 8.08 18.70
N GLU A 24 -10.54 6.74 18.67
CA GLU A 24 -9.52 5.92 19.33
C GLU A 24 -8.33 5.62 18.41
N GLY A 25 -8.35 6.09 17.16
CA GLY A 25 -7.30 5.86 16.18
C GLY A 25 -7.43 4.52 15.43
N ARG A 26 -8.52 3.79 15.64
CA ARG A 26 -8.80 2.51 14.97
C ARG A 26 -9.24 2.73 13.53
N PHE A 27 -9.01 1.74 12.69
CA PHE A 27 -9.26 1.80 11.25
C PHE A 27 -9.39 0.40 10.65
N GLU A 28 -9.94 0.34 9.44
CA GLU A 28 -9.96 -0.87 8.62
C GLU A 28 -9.02 -0.68 7.43
N TYR A 29 -8.05 -1.58 7.27
CA TYR A 29 -7.26 -1.62 6.05
C TYR A 29 -8.09 -2.26 4.94
N VAL A 30 -8.56 -1.43 4.00
CA VAL A 30 -9.28 -1.90 2.81
C VAL A 30 -8.33 -1.84 1.61
N PRO A 31 -7.94 -2.99 1.02
CA PRO A 31 -7.16 -3.01 -0.21
C PRO A 31 -7.99 -2.49 -1.40
N ILE A 32 -7.32 -2.07 -2.47
CA ILE A 32 -8.01 -1.64 -3.70
C ILE A 32 -8.66 -2.85 -4.38
N PRO A 33 -9.75 -2.66 -5.16
CA PRO A 33 -10.34 -3.76 -5.92
C PRO A 33 -9.37 -4.24 -7.00
N GLU A 34 -9.28 -5.54 -7.21
CA GLU A 34 -8.53 -6.07 -8.34
C GLU A 34 -9.23 -5.70 -9.65
N LYS A 35 -8.43 -5.24 -10.62
CA LYS A 35 -8.90 -4.63 -11.87
C LYS A 35 -9.01 -5.62 -13.02
N GLY A 36 -8.47 -6.82 -12.91
CA GLY A 36 -8.55 -7.83 -13.96
C GLY A 36 -8.35 -9.25 -13.45
N ALA A 37 -7.95 -10.14 -14.36
CA ALA A 37 -7.73 -11.55 -14.02
C ALA A 37 -6.64 -11.72 -12.96
N THR A 38 -6.93 -12.56 -11.95
CA THR A 38 -6.06 -12.84 -10.82
C THR A 38 -6.35 -14.23 -10.27
N ALA A 39 -5.37 -14.85 -9.63
CA ALA A 39 -5.54 -16.04 -8.79
C ALA A 39 -5.91 -15.69 -7.33
N GLU A 40 -6.11 -14.41 -7.00
CA GLU A 40 -6.57 -14.01 -5.67
C GLU A 40 -7.93 -14.60 -5.33
N THR A 41 -7.98 -15.33 -4.22
CA THR A 41 -9.21 -15.91 -3.68
C THR A 41 -9.84 -15.02 -2.62
N ALA A 42 -9.08 -14.11 -2.01
CA ALA A 42 -9.63 -13.15 -1.06
C ALA A 42 -10.52 -12.12 -1.78
N THR A 43 -11.75 -11.99 -1.32
CA THR A 43 -12.71 -11.00 -1.79
C THR A 43 -13.10 -10.07 -0.65
N TYR A 44 -13.76 -8.96 -0.95
CA TYR A 44 -14.32 -8.11 0.11
C TYR A 44 -15.30 -8.86 1.03
N GLY A 45 -15.96 -9.90 0.52
CA GLY A 45 -16.86 -10.77 1.27
C GLY A 45 -16.22 -11.90 2.05
N SER A 46 -14.95 -12.21 1.81
CA SER A 46 -14.24 -13.24 2.57
C SER A 46 -13.31 -12.66 3.63
N LEU A 47 -12.98 -11.37 3.52
CA LEU A 47 -12.12 -10.67 4.48
C LEU A 47 -12.97 -10.12 5.61
N ASP A 48 -12.72 -10.62 6.81
CA ASP A 48 -13.36 -10.13 8.03
C ASP A 48 -12.92 -8.71 8.35
N ARG A 49 -13.83 -7.97 8.98
CA ARG A 49 -13.51 -6.69 9.59
C ARG A 49 -12.65 -6.93 10.83
N ARG A 50 -11.66 -6.08 11.04
CA ARG A 50 -10.85 -6.11 12.26
C ARG A 50 -11.62 -5.58 13.46
N HIS A 51 -12.53 -4.64 13.23
CA HIS A 51 -13.31 -3.96 14.25
C HIS A 51 -14.81 -4.11 13.98
N GLY A 52 -15.44 -4.96 14.78
CA GLY A 52 -16.86 -5.27 14.72
C GLY A 52 -17.15 -6.61 14.04
N GLU A 53 -18.42 -6.84 13.72
CA GLU A 53 -18.86 -8.04 13.01
C GLU A 53 -19.00 -7.77 11.50
N GLY A 54 -18.86 -8.83 10.71
CA GLY A 54 -19.02 -8.80 9.26
C GLY A 54 -17.71 -8.70 8.50
N THR A 55 -17.83 -8.38 7.22
CA THR A 55 -16.78 -8.43 6.21
C THR A 55 -16.45 -7.03 5.69
N LEU A 56 -15.32 -6.88 5.00
CA LEU A 56 -14.97 -5.60 4.39
C LEU A 56 -16.02 -5.12 3.38
N ALA A 57 -16.77 -6.02 2.74
CA ALA A 57 -17.88 -5.67 1.84
C ALA A 57 -18.97 -4.87 2.56
N ASP A 58 -19.19 -5.11 3.85
CA ASP A 58 -20.23 -4.43 4.64
C ASP A 58 -19.86 -2.97 4.98
N LEU A 59 -18.63 -2.55 4.66
CA LEU A 59 -18.14 -1.17 4.79
C LEU A 59 -18.27 -0.36 3.49
N LEU A 60 -18.65 -0.99 2.38
CA LEU A 60 -18.51 -0.41 1.04
C LEU A 60 -19.87 -0.28 0.33
N ASP A 61 -20.20 0.94 -0.07
CA ASP A 61 -21.36 1.25 -0.94
C ASP A 61 -21.03 1.06 -2.42
N GLY A 62 -19.74 1.05 -2.76
CA GLY A 62 -19.30 0.76 -4.10
C GLY A 62 -17.80 0.75 -4.27
N ILE A 63 -17.39 0.08 -5.34
CA ILE A 63 -16.01 -0.09 -5.73
C ILE A 63 -15.83 0.32 -7.19
N ARG A 64 -14.60 0.62 -7.57
CA ARG A 64 -14.25 0.93 -8.95
C ARG A 64 -12.95 0.22 -9.33
N PRO A 65 -13.06 -1.00 -9.87
CA PRO A 65 -11.92 -1.73 -10.43
C PRO A 65 -11.31 -0.93 -11.60
N GLY A 66 -10.12 -0.36 -11.38
CA GLY A 66 -9.50 0.61 -12.29
C GLY A 66 -10.08 2.03 -12.10
N SER A 67 -9.22 2.99 -11.72
CA SER A 67 -9.63 4.32 -11.23
C SER A 67 -10.39 5.22 -12.22
N ASP A 68 -10.55 4.79 -13.47
CA ASP A 68 -11.25 5.44 -14.58
C ASP A 68 -12.53 4.71 -15.03
N GLY A 69 -12.83 3.54 -14.44
CA GLY A 69 -14.02 2.74 -14.78
C GLY A 69 -15.34 3.24 -14.20
N GLU A 70 -16.40 2.45 -14.38
CA GLU A 70 -17.70 2.68 -13.74
C GLU A 70 -17.70 2.19 -12.28
N TRP A 71 -18.54 2.84 -11.46
CA TRP A 71 -18.77 2.37 -10.09
C TRP A 71 -19.64 1.12 -10.11
N VAL A 72 -19.14 0.06 -9.48
CA VAL A 72 -19.91 -1.14 -9.15
C VAL A 72 -20.53 -0.93 -7.78
N THR A 73 -21.85 -0.98 -7.71
CA THR A 73 -22.63 -0.78 -6.47
C THR A 73 -23.56 -1.94 -6.14
N ASP A 74 -23.64 -2.94 -7.01
CA ASP A 74 -24.38 -4.16 -6.70
C ASP A 74 -23.71 -4.90 -5.53
N PRO A 75 -24.40 -5.11 -4.39
CA PRO A 75 -23.76 -5.63 -3.18
C PRO A 75 -23.15 -7.03 -3.33
N GLU A 76 -23.77 -7.91 -4.12
CA GLU A 76 -23.23 -9.24 -4.38
C GLU A 76 -21.94 -9.14 -5.21
N THR A 77 -21.94 -8.32 -6.27
CA THR A 77 -20.75 -8.09 -7.09
C THR A 77 -19.62 -7.41 -6.28
N VAL A 78 -19.94 -6.49 -5.37
CA VAL A 78 -18.94 -5.90 -4.44
C VAL A 78 -18.35 -6.99 -3.56
N ARG A 79 -19.21 -7.84 -2.97
CA ARG A 79 -18.80 -8.92 -2.06
C ARG A 79 -17.91 -9.96 -2.75
N GLU A 80 -18.20 -10.31 -3.99
CA GLU A 80 -17.45 -11.30 -4.76
C GLU A 80 -16.19 -10.74 -5.43
N ARG A 81 -16.00 -9.41 -5.45
CA ARG A 81 -14.83 -8.80 -6.07
C ARG A 81 -13.54 -9.23 -5.36
N PRO A 82 -12.56 -9.81 -6.09
CA PRO A 82 -11.23 -10.04 -5.54
C PRO A 82 -10.53 -8.72 -5.19
N VAL A 83 -9.78 -8.72 -4.10
CA VAL A 83 -8.97 -7.57 -3.70
C VAL A 83 -7.61 -7.61 -4.37
N HIS A 84 -6.96 -6.46 -4.53
CA HIS A 84 -5.53 -6.38 -4.82
C HIS A 84 -4.81 -6.17 -3.49
N HIS A 85 -4.42 -7.28 -2.85
CA HIS A 85 -3.81 -7.26 -1.52
C HIS A 85 -2.35 -6.82 -1.59
N ASP A 86 -2.11 -5.52 -1.72
CA ASP A 86 -0.78 -4.94 -1.90
C ASP A 86 -0.65 -3.58 -1.18
N PRO A 87 0.01 -3.51 -0.01
CA PRO A 87 0.74 -4.58 0.67
C PRO A 87 -0.18 -5.69 1.19
N ASN A 88 0.35 -6.92 1.21
CA ASN A 88 -0.22 -8.02 1.99
C ASN A 88 0.49 -8.03 3.35
N LEU A 89 -0.18 -7.52 4.37
CA LEU A 89 0.40 -7.36 5.72
C LEU A 89 0.24 -8.61 6.59
N ASP A 90 -0.47 -9.63 6.12
CA ASP A 90 -0.51 -10.95 6.78
C ASP A 90 0.67 -11.82 6.31
N ALA A 91 0.96 -11.79 5.00
CA ALA A 91 2.09 -12.50 4.40
C ALA A 91 3.38 -11.67 4.34
N LEU A 92 3.33 -10.41 4.79
CA LEU A 92 4.44 -9.45 4.81
C LEU A 92 5.14 -9.34 3.46
N THR A 93 4.41 -8.95 2.43
CA THR A 93 4.97 -8.70 1.09
C THR A 93 4.36 -7.47 0.44
N TYR A 94 5.16 -6.81 -0.40
CA TYR A 94 4.72 -5.66 -1.18
C TYR A 94 5.29 -5.69 -2.59
N GLY A 95 4.47 -5.38 -3.59
CA GLY A 95 4.86 -5.22 -4.97
C GLY A 95 4.61 -3.81 -5.50
N GLU A 96 5.46 -3.32 -6.40
CA GLU A 96 5.33 -1.96 -6.90
C GLU A 96 5.99 -1.76 -8.27
N HIS A 97 5.44 -0.87 -9.07
CA HIS A 97 5.88 -0.60 -10.44
C HIS A 97 6.06 0.90 -10.73
N ARG A 98 5.57 1.78 -9.84
CA ARG A 98 5.72 3.24 -9.97
C ARG A 98 7.21 3.60 -9.92
N PRO A 99 7.78 4.29 -10.93
CA PRO A 99 9.23 4.49 -11.03
C PRO A 99 9.87 5.11 -9.78
N GLY A 100 9.22 6.11 -9.18
CA GLY A 100 9.74 6.78 -7.98
C GLY A 100 9.73 5.92 -6.70
N TYR A 101 8.91 4.86 -6.69
CA TYR A 101 8.88 3.85 -5.64
C TYR A 101 9.93 2.78 -5.92
N VAL A 102 9.91 2.18 -7.11
CA VAL A 102 10.87 1.15 -7.54
C VAL A 102 12.31 1.62 -7.32
N ALA A 103 12.60 2.88 -7.67
CA ALA A 103 13.93 3.46 -7.45
C ALA A 103 14.40 3.44 -5.99
N LYS A 104 13.48 3.59 -5.02
CA LYS A 104 13.80 3.57 -3.58
C LYS A 104 13.77 2.16 -3.01
N LEU A 105 12.78 1.37 -3.41
CA LEU A 105 12.56 0.03 -2.88
C LEU A 105 13.69 -0.92 -3.28
N ARG A 106 14.18 -0.84 -4.53
CA ARG A 106 15.27 -1.70 -5.01
C ARG A 106 16.62 -1.50 -4.28
N GLU A 107 16.75 -0.42 -3.51
CA GLU A 107 17.96 -0.05 -2.77
C GLU A 107 17.89 -0.48 -1.30
N LEU A 108 16.82 -1.19 -0.89
CA LEU A 108 16.68 -1.69 0.47
C LEU A 108 17.51 -2.95 0.68
N ASP A 109 18.06 -3.05 1.88
CA ASP A 109 18.78 -4.22 2.37
C ASP A 109 17.96 -4.95 3.45
N PRO A 110 18.23 -6.24 3.71
CA PRO A 110 17.67 -6.94 4.86
C PRO A 110 17.84 -6.15 6.17
N GLY A 111 16.77 -6.04 6.95
CA GLY A 111 16.71 -5.24 8.18
C GLY A 111 16.25 -3.79 7.97
N ASP A 112 16.12 -3.30 6.72
CA ASP A 112 15.41 -2.05 6.43
C ASP A 112 13.90 -2.19 6.68
N ILE A 113 13.16 -1.08 6.61
CA ILE A 113 11.70 -1.08 6.84
C ILE A 113 10.96 -0.50 5.64
N VAL A 114 9.90 -1.20 5.22
CA VAL A 114 8.86 -0.62 4.37
C VAL A 114 7.65 -0.34 5.23
N ALA A 115 7.22 0.92 5.26
CA ALA A 115 6.07 1.35 6.04
C ALA A 115 4.99 1.94 5.13
N PHE A 116 3.73 1.76 5.47
CA PHE A 116 2.61 2.05 4.58
C PHE A 116 1.71 3.13 5.16
N TYR A 117 1.41 4.14 4.35
CA TYR A 117 0.53 5.22 4.74
C TYR A 117 -0.60 5.44 3.73
N GLY A 118 -1.78 5.76 4.27
CA GLY A 118 -3.04 5.92 3.56
C GLY A 118 -3.66 7.29 3.81
N GLY A 119 -4.72 7.60 3.07
CA GLY A 119 -5.46 8.85 3.19
C GLY A 119 -6.83 8.62 3.78
N PHE A 120 -7.00 8.82 5.09
CA PHE A 120 -8.25 8.53 5.80
C PHE A 120 -8.89 9.80 6.37
N PRO A 121 -10.23 9.96 6.29
CA PRO A 121 -10.95 10.95 7.08
C PRO A 121 -10.81 10.65 8.58
N GLY A 122 -10.89 11.69 9.40
CA GLY A 122 -10.87 11.56 10.86
C GLY A 122 -12.29 11.56 11.44
N PRO A 123 -12.42 11.36 12.76
CA PRO A 123 -13.72 11.25 13.42
C PRO A 123 -14.56 12.53 13.31
N ASP A 124 -13.91 13.70 13.29
CA ASP A 124 -14.57 15.00 13.30
C ASP A 124 -14.71 15.62 11.91
N SER A 125 -14.20 14.97 10.86
CA SER A 125 -14.18 15.55 9.52
C SER A 125 -13.92 14.55 8.39
N ASP A 126 -14.64 14.72 7.30
CA ASP A 126 -14.35 14.10 5.99
C ASP A 126 -13.00 14.55 5.41
N TYR A 127 -12.39 15.57 6.02
CA TYR A 127 -11.04 15.99 5.69
C TYR A 127 -10.05 14.87 5.97
N LYS A 128 -9.40 14.40 4.90
CA LYS A 128 -8.42 13.32 4.99
C LYS A 128 -7.12 13.79 5.59
N HIS A 129 -6.47 12.95 6.39
CA HIS A 129 -5.06 13.09 6.73
C HIS A 129 -4.28 11.88 6.22
N ARG A 130 -2.95 12.01 6.20
CA ARG A 130 -2.03 10.90 5.92
C ARG A 130 -1.73 10.20 7.22
N TYR A 131 -2.03 8.91 7.25
CA TYR A 131 -1.77 8.09 8.43
C TYR A 131 -0.93 6.88 8.05
N LEU A 132 0.10 6.62 8.84
CA LEU A 132 0.80 5.35 8.85
C LEU A 132 -0.14 4.29 9.44
N PHE A 133 -0.24 3.14 8.78
CA PHE A 133 -1.20 2.10 9.15
C PHE A 133 -0.59 0.69 9.20
N GLY A 134 0.62 0.49 8.71
CA GLY A 134 1.30 -0.80 8.76
C GLY A 134 2.75 -0.68 8.33
N TYR A 135 3.52 -1.72 8.56
CA TYR A 135 4.91 -1.82 8.11
C TYR A 135 5.36 -3.28 8.11
N PHE A 136 6.55 -3.55 7.58
CA PHE A 136 7.31 -4.76 7.87
C PHE A 136 8.81 -4.51 7.73
N THR A 137 9.60 -5.36 8.37
CA THR A 137 11.05 -5.42 8.15
C THR A 137 11.36 -6.17 6.87
N VAL A 138 12.30 -5.68 6.05
CA VAL A 138 12.75 -6.34 4.82
C VAL A 138 13.53 -7.60 5.20
N ALA A 139 13.08 -8.76 4.72
CA ALA A 139 13.70 -10.04 5.03
C ALA A 139 14.89 -10.35 4.12
N GLU A 140 14.73 -10.06 2.84
CA GLU A 140 15.69 -10.36 1.78
C GLU A 140 15.80 -9.19 0.81
N SER A 141 16.88 -9.15 0.03
CA SER A 141 17.05 -8.11 -0.99
C SER A 141 15.86 -8.09 -1.95
N PRO A 142 15.26 -6.92 -2.23
CA PRO A 142 14.13 -6.81 -3.14
C PRO A 142 14.45 -7.31 -4.54
N VAL A 143 13.52 -8.06 -5.12
CA VAL A 143 13.67 -8.62 -6.47
C VAL A 143 13.08 -7.65 -7.48
N VAL A 144 13.86 -7.26 -8.49
CA VAL A 144 13.40 -6.39 -9.57
C VAL A 144 13.18 -7.21 -10.83
N LEU A 145 11.93 -7.35 -11.22
CA LEU A 145 11.49 -7.97 -12.45
C LEU A 145 11.57 -6.92 -13.57
N ASP A 146 12.63 -6.98 -14.38
CA ASP A 146 12.80 -6.09 -15.53
C ASP A 146 11.94 -6.57 -16.71
N PRO A 147 11.33 -5.66 -17.51
CA PRO A 147 10.53 -6.07 -18.67
C PRO A 147 11.29 -6.87 -19.74
N LYS A 148 12.62 -6.88 -19.70
CA LYS A 148 13.48 -7.66 -20.60
C LYS A 148 13.78 -9.07 -20.09
N MET A 149 13.37 -9.41 -18.87
CA MET A 149 13.55 -10.77 -18.34
C MET A 149 12.73 -11.77 -19.16
N ASP A 150 13.28 -12.96 -19.33
CA ASP A 150 12.55 -14.04 -19.97
C ASP A 150 11.35 -14.44 -19.10
N ARG A 151 10.22 -14.72 -19.74
CA ARG A 151 8.97 -15.05 -19.04
C ARG A 151 9.11 -16.22 -18.06
N ALA A 152 9.91 -17.23 -18.41
CA ALA A 152 10.17 -18.37 -17.55
C ALA A 152 10.92 -17.98 -16.26
N ASP A 153 11.84 -17.02 -16.35
CA ASP A 153 12.55 -16.50 -15.18
C ASP A 153 11.62 -15.66 -14.30
N VAL A 154 10.76 -14.84 -14.92
CA VAL A 154 9.71 -14.10 -14.21
C VAL A 154 8.77 -15.05 -13.47
N GLU A 155 8.33 -16.13 -14.13
CA GLU A 155 7.47 -17.15 -13.54
C GLU A 155 8.15 -17.85 -12.35
N ALA A 156 9.42 -18.23 -12.49
CA ALA A 156 10.18 -18.87 -11.42
C ALA A 156 10.29 -17.97 -10.18
N VAL A 157 10.61 -16.68 -10.37
CA VAL A 157 10.68 -15.72 -9.26
C VAL A 157 9.31 -15.53 -8.61
N LEU A 158 8.25 -15.36 -9.39
CA LEU A 158 6.91 -15.13 -8.83
C LEU A 158 6.36 -16.38 -8.11
N ALA A 159 6.79 -17.58 -8.50
CA ALA A 159 6.45 -18.81 -7.78
C ALA A 159 7.04 -18.86 -6.36
N GLU A 160 8.12 -18.14 -6.09
CA GLU A 160 8.71 -17.98 -4.74
C GLU A 160 7.96 -16.95 -3.88
N HIS A 161 7.08 -16.14 -4.50
CA HIS A 161 6.31 -15.09 -3.82
C HIS A 161 4.79 -15.22 -4.07
N PRO A 162 4.16 -16.38 -3.81
CA PRO A 162 2.78 -16.66 -4.23
C PRO A 162 1.72 -15.75 -3.57
N ASP A 163 2.02 -15.21 -2.38
CA ASP A 163 1.11 -14.31 -1.65
C ASP A 163 1.15 -12.86 -2.15
N ASN A 164 2.13 -12.52 -2.99
CA ASN A 164 2.24 -11.19 -3.57
C ASN A 164 1.18 -10.97 -4.66
N ALA A 165 0.52 -9.81 -4.64
CA ALA A 165 -0.56 -9.52 -5.58
C ALA A 165 -0.12 -9.54 -7.05
N HIS A 166 1.15 -9.25 -7.36
CA HIS A 166 1.67 -9.33 -8.73
C HIS A 166 1.92 -10.77 -9.17
N ALA A 167 2.28 -11.68 -8.25
CA ALA A 167 2.35 -13.12 -8.53
C ALA A 167 0.96 -13.70 -8.81
N LYS A 168 -0.03 -13.35 -7.96
CA LYS A 168 -1.43 -13.77 -8.17
C LYS A 168 -2.00 -13.25 -9.48
N ARG A 169 -1.69 -11.99 -9.84
CA ARG A 169 -2.07 -11.41 -11.12
C ARG A 169 -1.38 -12.11 -12.29
N PHE A 170 -0.08 -12.40 -12.19
CA PHE A 170 0.64 -13.16 -13.21
C PHE A 170 0.01 -14.55 -13.42
N ALA A 171 -0.33 -15.26 -12.36
CA ALA A 171 -0.98 -16.57 -12.45
C ALA A 171 -2.37 -16.51 -13.12
N GLY A 172 -3.15 -15.46 -12.87
CA GLY A 172 -4.48 -15.29 -13.47
C GLY A 172 -4.49 -14.69 -14.89
N HIS A 173 -3.59 -13.75 -15.17
CA HIS A 173 -3.51 -13.04 -16.45
C HIS A 173 -2.56 -13.70 -17.46
N GLY A 174 -1.55 -14.40 -16.96
CA GLY A 174 -0.48 -15.00 -17.73
C GLY A 174 0.71 -14.07 -18.01
N ASP A 175 0.72 -12.84 -17.50
CA ASP A 175 1.87 -11.94 -17.56
C ASP A 175 1.75 -10.84 -16.47
N LEU A 176 2.84 -10.11 -16.21
CA LEU A 176 2.79 -8.88 -15.44
C LEU A 176 2.21 -7.78 -16.32
N TYR A 177 1.23 -7.02 -15.82
CA TYR A 177 0.58 -5.96 -16.62
C TYR A 177 1.57 -4.95 -17.21
N TYR A 178 2.64 -4.60 -16.50
CA TYR A 178 3.64 -3.65 -17.01
C TYR A 178 4.72 -4.29 -17.89
N HIS A 179 4.63 -5.59 -18.14
CA HIS A 179 5.43 -6.31 -19.14
C HIS A 179 4.57 -6.67 -20.37
N ASP A 180 3.26 -6.80 -20.18
CA ASP A 180 2.30 -7.10 -21.25
C ASP A 180 2.12 -5.93 -22.25
N PRO A 181 2.51 -6.09 -23.52
CA PRO A 181 2.36 -5.06 -24.54
C PRO A 181 0.88 -4.77 -24.90
N ALA A 182 -0.05 -5.67 -24.58
CA ALA A 182 -1.48 -5.41 -24.74
C ALA A 182 -2.03 -4.47 -23.67
N PHE A 183 -1.36 -4.36 -22.52
CA PHE A 183 -1.76 -3.50 -21.41
C PHE A 183 -1.07 -2.12 -21.46
N THR A 184 0.21 -2.04 -21.82
CA THR A 184 0.94 -0.77 -21.86
C THR A 184 1.96 -0.68 -22.99
N ASP A 185 2.10 0.52 -23.56
CA ASP A 185 3.17 0.87 -24.52
C ASP A 185 4.49 1.30 -23.82
N ARG A 186 4.48 1.39 -22.48
CA ARG A 186 5.58 1.87 -21.66
C ARG A 186 5.89 0.86 -20.55
N PRO A 187 6.54 -0.26 -20.90
CA PRO A 187 6.81 -1.30 -19.92
C PRO A 187 7.67 -0.76 -18.76
N ARG A 188 7.42 -1.28 -17.56
CA ARG A 188 8.06 -0.83 -16.32
C ARG A 188 8.53 -2.02 -15.49
N PRO A 189 9.69 -1.91 -14.82
CA PRO A 189 10.07 -2.91 -13.83
C PRO A 189 9.03 -2.99 -12.71
N VAL A 190 8.86 -4.20 -12.19
CA VAL A 190 8.09 -4.48 -10.98
C VAL A 190 9.07 -4.93 -9.89
N VAL A 191 9.04 -4.28 -8.73
CA VAL A 191 9.80 -4.72 -7.55
C VAL A 191 8.90 -5.55 -6.65
N ILE A 192 9.43 -6.64 -6.12
CA ILE A 192 8.84 -7.45 -5.06
C ILE A 192 9.72 -7.31 -3.83
N VAL A 193 9.11 -6.92 -2.71
CA VAL A 193 9.77 -6.78 -1.42
C VAL A 193 9.28 -7.89 -0.50
N PRO A 194 10.10 -8.90 -0.20
CA PRO A 194 9.83 -9.87 0.84
C PRO A 194 10.07 -9.26 2.23
N GLY A 195 9.12 -9.46 3.13
CA GLY A 195 9.16 -8.95 4.49
C GLY A 195 9.15 -10.06 5.54
N GLU A 196 9.53 -9.69 6.75
CA GLU A 196 9.47 -10.51 7.95
C GLU A 196 9.01 -9.67 9.14
N ALA A 197 8.72 -10.35 10.25
CA ALA A 197 8.44 -9.71 11.51
C ALA A 197 9.70 -9.02 12.08
N PRO A 198 9.58 -7.89 12.79
CA PRO A 198 8.34 -7.22 13.17
C PRO A 198 7.63 -6.56 11.97
N GLY A 199 6.30 -6.64 11.96
CA GLY A 199 5.48 -6.11 10.87
C GLY A 199 4.00 -6.43 11.06
N GLY A 200 3.20 -5.98 10.11
CA GLY A 200 1.76 -6.15 10.07
C GLY A 200 1.01 -4.82 10.07
N VAL A 201 -0.31 -4.93 10.29
CA VAL A 201 -1.22 -3.81 10.46
C VAL A 201 -1.07 -3.25 11.88
N LEU A 202 -0.92 -1.93 12.04
CA LEU A 202 -0.82 -1.29 13.35
C LEU A 202 -2.15 -1.37 14.11
N ASP A 203 -2.13 -1.51 15.44
CA ASP A 203 -3.33 -1.45 16.28
C ASP A 203 -4.08 -0.12 16.17
N ARG A 204 -3.32 0.98 16.13
CA ARG A 204 -3.83 2.32 15.84
C ARG A 204 -3.02 2.98 14.75
N THR A 205 -3.69 3.80 13.95
CA THR A 205 -3.01 4.61 12.94
C THR A 205 -2.20 5.74 13.57
N ILE A 206 -1.09 6.11 12.93
CA ILE A 206 -0.26 7.24 13.36
C ILE A 206 -0.40 8.36 12.33
N ARG A 207 -0.95 9.50 12.74
CA ARG A 207 -1.13 10.66 11.85
C ARG A 207 0.21 11.28 11.49
N LEU A 208 0.55 11.22 10.20
CA LEU A 208 1.78 11.80 9.66
C LEU A 208 1.61 13.25 9.23
N SER A 209 0.42 13.66 8.79
CA SER A 209 0.20 15.02 8.23
C SER A 209 -0.59 15.94 9.14
N ASP A 210 -0.22 17.22 9.22
CA ASP A 210 -0.98 18.27 9.92
C ASP A 210 -1.42 19.42 8.99
N ARG A 211 -0.77 19.60 7.83
CA ARG A 211 -0.98 20.71 6.91
C ARG A 211 -1.36 20.24 5.50
N ARG A 212 -2.07 21.11 4.78
CA ARG A 212 -2.37 20.96 3.35
C ARG A 212 -2.26 22.28 2.62
N ARG A 213 -1.78 22.22 1.38
CA ARG A 213 -1.80 23.34 0.44
C ARG A 213 -2.30 22.84 -0.91
N GLY A 214 -3.44 23.36 -1.35
CA GLY A 214 -4.13 22.86 -2.54
C GLY A 214 -4.44 21.37 -2.42
N PRO A 215 -4.11 20.50 -3.40
CA PRO A 215 -4.36 19.07 -3.31
C PRO A 215 -3.32 18.32 -2.43
N ASN A 216 -2.27 19.00 -1.95
CA ASN A 216 -1.09 18.34 -1.38
C ASN A 216 -1.07 18.36 0.14
N TYR A 217 -0.72 17.22 0.72
CA TYR A 217 -0.54 17.02 2.16
C TYR A 217 0.94 17.08 2.50
N TYR A 218 1.26 17.54 3.71
CA TYR A 218 2.64 17.67 4.19
C TYR A 218 2.77 17.00 5.56
N MET A 219 3.92 16.37 5.78
CA MET A 219 4.28 15.75 7.06
C MET A 219 4.33 16.82 8.16
N SER A 220 3.83 16.49 9.34
CA SER A 220 3.92 17.34 10.52
C SER A 220 5.37 17.47 10.96
N GLU A 221 5.71 18.59 11.61
CA GLU A 221 7.07 18.82 12.12
C GLU A 221 7.48 17.76 13.15
N ALA A 222 6.53 17.30 13.97
CA ALA A 222 6.77 16.22 14.94
C ALA A 222 7.11 14.88 14.25
N ALA A 223 6.34 14.48 13.23
CA ALA A 223 6.62 13.26 12.47
C ALA A 223 7.92 13.39 11.66
N ALA A 224 8.19 14.55 11.05
CA ALA A 224 9.42 14.80 10.32
C ALA A 224 10.66 14.78 11.23
N GLY A 225 10.55 15.32 12.45
CA GLY A 225 11.62 15.27 13.44
C GLY A 225 11.97 13.84 13.88
N ALA A 226 10.97 12.96 13.99
CA ALA A 226 11.18 11.57 14.37
C ALA A 226 11.65 10.69 13.20
N LEU A 227 11.11 10.92 12.00
CA LEU A 227 11.33 10.05 10.83
C LEU A 227 12.46 10.52 9.91
N ALA A 228 13.01 11.72 10.14
CA ALA A 228 14.12 12.29 9.36
C ALA A 228 13.99 12.09 7.83
N PRO A 229 12.91 12.59 7.18
CA PRO A 229 12.69 12.39 5.75
C PRO A 229 13.83 13.02 4.93
N ALA A 230 14.38 12.26 3.99
CA ALA A 230 15.56 12.63 3.19
C ALA A 230 15.33 13.80 2.22
N SER A 231 14.07 14.19 2.00
CA SER A 231 13.72 15.28 1.09
C SER A 231 12.53 16.10 1.61
N ALA A 232 12.64 17.42 1.48
CA ALA A 232 11.58 18.37 1.79
C ALA A 232 11.50 19.47 0.72
N THR A 233 10.36 20.16 0.67
CA THR A 233 10.18 21.39 -0.12
C THR A 233 10.13 22.59 0.82
N ASP A 234 9.94 23.80 0.27
CA ASP A 234 9.66 25.02 1.06
C ASP A 234 8.41 24.92 1.96
N HIS A 235 7.63 23.84 1.84
CA HIS A 235 6.43 23.57 2.63
C HIS A 235 6.58 22.34 3.54
N GLY A 236 7.79 21.78 3.64
CA GLY A 236 8.11 20.57 4.39
C GLY A 236 8.06 19.30 3.52
N THR A 237 8.02 18.14 4.17
CA THR A 237 8.01 16.84 3.47
C THR A 237 6.67 16.60 2.82
N HIS A 238 6.68 16.44 1.50
CA HIS A 238 5.47 16.23 0.70
C HIS A 238 4.93 14.80 0.85
N LEU A 239 3.67 14.68 1.24
CA LEU A 239 2.91 13.42 1.34
C LEU A 239 1.79 13.32 0.28
N GLY A 240 1.83 14.21 -0.72
CA GLY A 240 1.10 14.06 -1.98
C GLY A 240 -0.41 14.33 -1.95
N GLY A 241 -0.93 14.88 -3.05
CA GLY A 241 -2.30 14.59 -3.50
C GLY A 241 -2.38 13.17 -4.09
N PHE A 242 -1.42 12.83 -4.95
CA PHE A 242 -1.04 11.46 -5.29
C PHE A 242 0.09 11.03 -4.36
N LYS A 243 -0.13 9.99 -3.54
CA LYS A 243 0.75 9.61 -2.42
C LYS A 243 2.14 9.16 -2.95
N PRO A 244 3.27 9.82 -2.61
CA PRO A 244 4.62 9.41 -3.03
C PRO A 244 5.27 8.37 -2.13
N ALA A 245 6.38 7.78 -2.57
CA ALA A 245 7.30 7.10 -1.66
C ALA A 245 8.27 8.11 -1.03
N VAL A 246 8.44 8.06 0.30
CA VAL A 246 9.33 8.95 1.06
C VAL A 246 10.43 8.12 1.69
N ARG A 247 11.70 8.45 1.39
CA ARG A 247 12.85 7.87 2.08
C ARG A 247 13.08 8.63 3.38
N CYS A 248 13.33 7.89 4.45
CA CYS A 248 13.57 8.37 5.79
C CYS A 248 14.94 7.88 6.25
N ASP A 249 15.81 8.82 6.63
CA ASP A 249 17.18 8.56 7.06
C ASP A 249 17.21 8.36 8.58
N VAL A 250 16.42 7.39 9.02
CA VAL A 250 16.25 6.99 10.42
C VAL A 250 16.60 5.50 10.56
N PRO A 251 17.33 5.10 11.62
CA PRO A 251 17.56 3.69 11.89
C PRO A 251 16.25 2.92 12.15
N ALA A 252 16.25 1.61 11.87
CA ALA A 252 15.07 0.77 12.05
C ALA A 252 14.56 0.81 13.51
N GLU A 253 15.46 0.77 14.49
CA GLU A 253 15.12 0.83 15.91
C GLU A 253 14.43 2.14 16.31
N ALA A 254 14.82 3.26 15.70
CA ALA A 254 14.21 4.56 15.98
C ALA A 254 12.83 4.68 15.33
N PHE A 255 12.62 4.06 14.17
CA PHE A 255 11.28 3.93 13.58
C PHE A 255 10.37 3.04 14.44
N LEU A 256 10.86 1.89 14.90
CA LEU A 256 10.08 0.99 15.74
C LEU A 256 9.68 1.67 17.06
N ALA A 257 10.61 2.38 17.71
CA ALA A 257 10.28 3.18 18.88
C ALA A 257 9.23 4.27 18.58
N PHE A 258 9.32 4.94 17.42
CA PHE A 258 8.31 5.90 16.99
C PHE A 258 6.92 5.28 16.86
N VAL A 259 6.84 4.05 16.34
CA VAL A 259 5.60 3.27 16.21
C VAL A 259 5.08 2.85 17.58
N ASP A 260 5.90 2.18 18.39
CA ASP A 260 5.52 1.63 19.70
C ASP A 260 4.96 2.70 20.66
N GLU A 261 5.48 3.92 20.59
CA GLU A 261 4.99 5.05 21.39
C GLU A 261 3.60 5.56 20.98
N ARG A 262 3.11 5.19 19.79
CA ARG A 262 1.97 5.86 19.12
C ARG A 262 0.90 4.92 18.56
N SER A 263 1.16 3.62 18.41
CA SER A 263 0.21 2.62 17.89
C SER A 263 -0.46 1.81 18.97
#